data_AF-A0A8T4Z3R0-F1
#
_entry.id   AF-A0A8T4Z3R0-F1
#
_cell.length_a   1.000
_cell.length_b   1.000
_cell.length_c   1.000
_cell.angle_alpha   90.00
_cell.angle_beta   90.00
_cell.angle_gamma   90.00
#
_symmetry.space_group_name_H-M   'P 1'
#
loop_
_entity.id
_entity.type
_entity.pdbx_description
1 polymer ?
#
loop_
_entity_poly.entity_id
_entity_poly.type
_entity_poly.pdbx_seq_one_letter_code
_entity_poly.pdbx_strand_id
1 'polypeptide(L)'
;MALTKKNRPLTPSFKLWLGTETGYVIGKGGVTILKAIDKYGSISEAAKKIGISYKHVWDKIAEMEKALGEPFLQTRRGGRMGGGGAELTGKAMTLIRNYDRIERYIGRIMKDKEHWEVIGLKISARNRLKGVVEDVQTGPVTSKVKVRITTPTTITAVITKEAVDELEIKPGEKVEAVIKATEVMIAKE
;
A
#
# COMPACT_ATOMS: atom_id res chain seq x y z
N MET A 1 35.05 30.73 22.04
CA MET A 1 34.72 29.32 21.74
C MET A 1 33.38 29.27 21.05
N ALA A 2 33.35 29.37 19.72
CA ALA A 2 32.12 29.33 18.94
C ALA A 2 31.80 27.86 18.60
N LEU A 3 30.66 27.36 19.10
CA LEU A 3 30.12 26.06 18.74
C LEU A 3 29.78 26.07 17.24
N THR A 4 30.59 25.40 16.43
CA THR A 4 30.32 25.14 15.02
C THR A 4 29.00 24.38 14.90
N LYS A 5 27.99 25.01 14.27
CA LYS A 5 26.73 24.37 13.90
C LYS A 5 27.04 23.12 13.07
N LYS A 6 26.95 21.93 13.67
CA LYS A 6 27.04 20.66 12.97
C LYS A 6 26.02 20.66 11.82
N ASN A 7 26.52 20.56 10.60
CA ASN A 7 25.73 20.44 9.39
C ASN A 7 24.94 19.11 9.46
N ARG A 8 23.67 19.16 9.89
CA ARG A 8 22.79 17.99 9.93
C ARG A 8 22.16 17.84 8.56
N PRO A 9 22.37 16.72 7.84
CA PRO A 9 21.77 16.54 6.53
C PRO A 9 20.24 16.52 6.69
N LEU A 10 19.55 17.27 5.83
CA LEU A 10 18.09 17.25 5.76
C LEU A 10 17.64 15.86 5.30
N THR A 11 16.67 15.28 6.01
CA THR A 11 16.00 14.04 5.63
C THR A 11 14.53 14.32 5.44
N PRO A 12 13.92 13.96 4.30
CA PRO A 12 12.51 14.15 4.05
C PRO A 12 11.70 13.27 4.98
N SER A 13 10.55 13.80 5.33
CA SER A 13 9.53 13.09 6.08
C SER A 13 8.19 13.41 5.47
N PHE A 14 7.26 12.47 5.53
CA PHE A 14 5.89 12.68 5.06
C PHE A 14 4.90 12.17 6.09
N LYS A 15 3.68 12.73 6.03
CA LYS A 15 2.55 12.26 6.81
C LYS A 15 1.46 11.81 5.84
N LEU A 16 1.24 10.50 5.76
CA LEU A 16 0.20 9.92 4.93
C LEU A 16 -1.16 9.97 5.63
N TRP A 17 -2.14 10.49 4.90
CA TRP A 17 -3.56 10.35 5.19
C TRP A 17 -4.31 9.99 3.90
N LEU A 18 -5.39 9.22 4.04
CA LEU A 18 -6.31 8.86 2.97
C LEU A 18 -7.63 9.59 3.22
N GLY A 19 -8.26 10.02 2.15
CA GLY A 19 -9.52 10.75 2.18
C GLY A 19 -10.42 10.39 1.00
N THR A 20 -11.66 10.84 1.08
CA THR A 20 -12.63 10.90 -0.02
C THR A 20 -12.65 12.32 -0.60
N GLU A 21 -13.46 12.56 -1.64
CA GLU A 21 -13.73 13.91 -2.15
C GLU A 21 -14.27 14.86 -1.06
N THR A 22 -14.91 14.30 -0.03
CA THR A 22 -15.51 15.02 1.09
C THR A 22 -14.55 15.26 2.26
N GLY A 23 -13.31 14.76 2.19
CA GLY A 23 -12.25 15.09 3.15
C GLY A 23 -11.50 13.90 3.75
N TYR A 24 -10.86 14.14 4.90
CA TYR A 24 -10.03 13.16 5.61
C TYR A 24 -10.85 11.95 6.08
N VAL A 25 -10.31 10.75 5.87
CA VAL A 25 -10.86 9.50 6.41
C VAL A 25 -9.93 8.94 7.48
N ILE A 26 -8.70 8.61 7.11
CA ILE A 26 -7.78 7.86 7.98
C ILE A 26 -6.33 8.31 7.78
N GLY A 27 -5.57 8.25 8.85
CA GLY A 27 -4.12 8.44 8.88
C GLY A 27 -3.50 7.46 9.86
N LYS A 28 -2.21 7.64 10.16
CA LYS A 28 -1.44 6.71 11.01
C LYS A 28 -2.13 6.31 12.32
N GLY A 29 -2.76 7.27 13.01
CA GLY A 29 -3.49 7.01 14.25
C GLY A 29 -4.68 6.07 14.08
N GLY A 30 -5.51 6.29 13.06
CA GLY A 30 -6.65 5.43 12.78
C GLY A 30 -6.21 4.03 12.32
N VAL A 31 -5.16 3.93 11.51
CA VAL A 31 -4.60 2.62 11.10
C VAL A 31 -4.05 1.87 12.31
N THR A 32 -3.38 2.57 13.23
CA THR A 32 -2.87 1.98 14.49
C THR A 32 -4.01 1.40 15.33
N ILE A 33 -5.13 2.11 15.42
CA ILE A 33 -6.34 1.64 16.09
C ILE A 33 -6.87 0.36 15.43
N LEU A 34 -7.09 0.36 14.11
CA LEU A 34 -7.65 -0.80 13.42
C LEU A 34 -6.74 -2.03 13.55
N LYS A 35 -5.43 -1.85 13.37
CA LYS A 35 -4.44 -2.94 13.58
C LYS A 35 -4.44 -3.48 15.00
N ALA A 36 -4.65 -2.62 16.00
CA ALA A 36 -4.74 -3.07 17.39
C ALA A 36 -6.01 -3.90 17.62
N ILE A 37 -7.14 -3.49 17.04
CA ILE A 37 -8.40 -4.26 17.13
C ILE A 37 -8.25 -5.61 16.45
N ASP A 38 -7.67 -5.65 15.24
CA ASP A 38 -7.37 -6.90 14.53
C ASP A 38 -6.49 -7.85 15.36
N LYS A 39 -5.46 -7.30 16.00
CA LYS A 39 -4.52 -8.07 16.82
C LYS A 39 -5.12 -8.59 18.13
N TYR A 40 -5.96 -7.81 18.81
CA TYR A 40 -6.45 -8.12 20.16
C TYR A 40 -7.91 -8.58 20.18
N GLY A 41 -8.64 -8.52 19.06
CA GLY A 41 -10.04 -8.96 18.94
C GLY A 41 -11.05 -8.18 19.79
N SER A 42 -10.64 -7.05 20.37
CA SER A 42 -11.45 -6.25 21.30
C SER A 42 -11.04 -4.78 21.26
N ILE A 43 -12.03 -3.90 21.20
CA ILE A 43 -11.83 -2.44 21.25
C ILE A 43 -11.24 -2.02 22.60
N SER A 44 -11.75 -2.60 23.69
CA SER A 44 -11.33 -2.31 25.06
C SER A 44 -9.87 -2.70 25.28
N GLU A 45 -9.48 -3.88 24.79
CA GLU A 45 -8.09 -4.32 24.87
C GLU A 45 -7.18 -3.50 23.96
N ALA A 46 -7.61 -3.23 22.73
CA ALA A 46 -6.86 -2.39 21.80
C ALA A 46 -6.57 -1.00 22.40
N ALA A 47 -7.60 -0.34 22.94
CA ALA A 47 -7.48 0.96 23.62
C ALA A 47 -6.45 0.92 24.75
N LYS A 48 -6.55 -0.08 25.64
CA LYS A 48 -5.62 -0.29 26.76
C LYS A 48 -4.18 -0.50 26.27
N LYS A 49 -3.99 -1.30 25.22
CA LYS A 49 -2.66 -1.68 24.71
C LYS A 49 -1.95 -0.54 23.98
N ILE A 50 -2.69 0.34 23.31
CA ILE A 50 -2.11 1.50 22.61
C ILE A 50 -2.14 2.79 23.45
N GLY A 51 -2.62 2.72 24.70
CA GLY A 51 -2.55 3.82 25.67
C GLY A 51 -3.53 4.97 25.43
N ILE A 52 -4.69 4.69 24.81
CA ILE A 52 -5.72 5.72 24.55
C ILE A 52 -7.08 5.30 25.14
N SER A 53 -7.98 6.25 25.33
CA SER A 53 -9.28 5.95 25.93
C SER A 53 -10.17 5.14 24.99
N TYR A 54 -11.00 4.25 25.57
CA TYR A 54 -12.00 3.49 24.80
C TYR A 54 -12.89 4.41 23.95
N LYS A 55 -13.33 5.53 24.54
CA LYS A 55 -14.13 6.54 23.84
C LYS A 55 -13.40 7.09 22.62
N HIS A 56 -12.12 7.42 22.72
CA HIS A 56 -11.36 7.94 21.59
C HIS A 56 -11.25 6.92 20.45
N VAL A 57 -11.06 5.63 20.77
CA VAL A 57 -11.08 4.56 19.76
C VAL A 57 -12.43 4.51 19.06
N TRP A 58 -13.51 4.49 19.84
CA TRP A 58 -14.87 4.41 19.32
C TRP A 58 -15.22 5.60 18.43
N ASP A 59 -14.94 6.82 18.89
CA ASP A 59 -15.18 8.06 18.15
C ASP A 59 -14.41 8.04 16.82
N LYS A 60 -13.15 7.58 16.82
CA LYS A 60 -12.34 7.50 15.60
C LYS A 60 -12.91 6.52 14.59
N ILE A 61 -13.43 5.38 15.05
CA ILE A 61 -14.07 4.39 14.17
C ILE A 61 -15.35 4.96 13.57
N ALA A 62 -16.19 5.58 14.39
CA ALA A 62 -17.42 6.21 13.92
C ALA A 62 -17.15 7.32 12.88
N GLU A 63 -16.10 8.13 13.06
CA GLU A 63 -15.67 9.10 12.06
C GLU A 63 -15.30 8.46 10.72
N MET A 64 -14.53 7.36 10.75
CA MET A 64 -14.09 6.64 9.54
C MET A 64 -15.26 5.97 8.82
N GLU A 65 -16.15 5.31 9.56
CA GLU A 65 -17.35 4.66 9.03
C GLU A 65 -18.29 5.69 8.41
N LYS A 66 -18.50 6.84 9.06
CA LYS A 66 -19.30 7.94 8.52
C LYS A 66 -18.72 8.48 7.22
N ALA A 67 -17.40 8.64 7.15
CA ALA A 67 -16.73 9.17 5.96
C ALA A 67 -16.80 8.20 4.77
N LEU A 68 -16.87 6.89 5.01
CA LEU A 68 -16.86 5.85 3.97
C LEU A 68 -18.20 5.15 3.74
N GLY A 69 -19.24 5.49 4.52
CA GLY A 69 -20.59 4.96 4.41
C GLY A 69 -20.73 3.46 4.71
N GLU A 70 -19.73 2.84 5.36
CA GLU A 70 -19.71 1.40 5.58
C GLU A 70 -19.09 1.03 6.94
N PRO A 71 -19.55 -0.06 7.57
CA PRO A 71 -19.04 -0.50 8.86
C PRO A 71 -17.64 -1.10 8.75
N PHE A 72 -16.82 -0.82 9.75
CA PHE A 72 -15.45 -1.30 9.89
C PHE A 72 -15.34 -2.44 10.89
N LEU A 73 -16.36 -2.62 11.72
CA LEU A 73 -16.41 -3.65 12.75
C LEU A 73 -17.61 -4.61 12.55
N GLN A 74 -17.36 -5.90 12.78
CA GLN A 74 -18.38 -6.88 13.09
C GLN A 74 -18.31 -7.17 14.59
N THR A 75 -19.42 -6.94 15.29
CA THR A 75 -19.48 -7.18 16.74
C THR A 75 -20.05 -8.56 17.03
N ARG A 76 -19.40 -9.33 17.90
CA ARG A 76 -19.99 -10.52 18.52
C ARG A 76 -20.61 -10.11 19.85
N ARG A 77 -21.92 -10.38 20.04
CA ARG A 77 -22.59 -10.12 21.33
C ARG A 77 -21.88 -10.91 22.44
N GLY A 78 -21.40 -10.21 23.46
CA GLY A 78 -20.86 -10.82 24.68
C GLY A 78 -21.99 -11.35 25.57
N GLY A 79 -21.73 -12.47 26.26
CA GLY A 79 -22.65 -13.05 27.26
C GLY A 79 -22.69 -12.25 28.57
N ARG A 80 -23.35 -12.82 29.60
CA ARG A 80 -23.66 -12.19 30.91
C ARG A 80 -22.48 -11.55 31.68
N MET A 81 -21.23 -11.89 31.36
CA MET A 81 -20.03 -11.30 32.00
C MET A 81 -19.43 -10.10 31.24
N GLY A 82 -20.00 -9.71 30.09
CA GLY A 82 -19.42 -8.67 29.24
C GLY A 82 -18.16 -9.14 28.50
N GLY A 83 -17.83 -8.46 27.39
CA GLY A 83 -16.68 -8.82 26.54
C GLY A 83 -17.07 -9.25 25.13
N GLY A 84 -17.95 -8.48 24.46
CA GLY A 84 -18.17 -8.69 23.03
C GLY A 84 -16.87 -8.50 22.25
N GLY A 85 -16.56 -9.44 21.36
CA GLY A 85 -15.42 -9.32 20.45
C GLY A 85 -15.73 -8.37 19.30
N ALA A 86 -14.70 -7.74 18.76
CA ALA A 86 -14.79 -6.92 17.56
C ALA A 86 -13.81 -7.45 16.52
N GLU A 87 -14.32 -7.83 15.35
CA GLU A 87 -13.53 -8.23 14.19
C GLU A 87 -13.62 -7.17 13.11
N LEU A 88 -12.51 -6.93 12.39
CA LEU A 88 -12.52 -5.99 11.28
C LEU A 88 -13.29 -6.55 10.09
N THR A 89 -14.03 -5.68 9.39
CA THR A 89 -14.63 -6.05 8.10
C THR A 89 -13.55 -6.17 7.01
N GLY A 90 -13.88 -6.87 5.91
CA GLY A 90 -12.98 -6.96 4.75
C GLY A 90 -12.59 -5.59 4.17
N LYS A 91 -13.48 -4.58 4.27
CA LYS A 91 -13.18 -3.20 3.85
C LYS A 91 -12.16 -2.53 4.76
N ALA A 92 -12.29 -2.67 6.09
CA ALA A 92 -11.30 -2.18 7.03
C ALA A 92 -9.92 -2.82 6.80
N MET A 93 -9.88 -4.14 6.54
CA MET A 93 -8.64 -4.85 6.20
C MET A 93 -8.02 -4.37 4.88
N THR A 94 -8.85 -4.10 3.87
CA THR A 94 -8.41 -3.55 2.59
C THR A 94 -7.82 -2.15 2.77
N LEU A 95 -8.45 -1.32 3.61
CA LEU A 95 -7.96 0.03 3.91
C LEU A 95 -6.60 0.00 4.60
N ILE A 96 -6.41 -0.88 5.60
CA ILE A 96 -5.11 -1.07 6.26
C ILE A 96 -4.05 -1.48 5.23
N ARG A 97 -4.36 -2.48 4.39
CA ARG A 97 -3.43 -2.99 3.37
C ARG A 97 -3.01 -1.90 2.38
N ASN A 98 -3.96 -1.09 1.93
CA ASN A 98 -3.70 0.00 1.01
C ASN A 98 -2.84 1.09 1.66
N TYR A 99 -3.16 1.48 2.89
CA TYR A 99 -2.35 2.43 3.65
C TYR A 99 -0.90 1.95 3.80
N ASP A 100 -0.71 0.70 4.25
CA ASP A 100 0.61 0.12 4.46
C ASP A 100 1.42 -0.01 3.17
N ARG A 101 0.75 -0.31 2.05
CA ARG A 101 1.41 -0.38 0.74
C ARG A 101 1.92 0.98 0.31
N ILE A 102 1.13 2.03 0.48
CA ILE A 102 1.51 3.42 0.15
C ILE A 102 2.61 3.91 1.09
N GLU A 103 2.46 3.70 2.41
CA GLU A 103 3.45 4.13 3.40
C GLU A 103 4.81 3.45 3.17
N ARG A 104 4.82 2.14 2.87
CA ARG A 104 6.05 1.42 2.54
C ARG A 104 6.67 1.94 1.25
N TYR A 105 5.88 2.13 0.19
CA TYR A 105 6.39 2.57 -1.11
C TYR A 105 7.02 3.97 -1.03
N ILE A 106 6.31 4.94 -0.48
CA ILE A 106 6.83 6.31 -0.30
C ILE A 106 7.99 6.31 0.69
N GLY A 107 7.92 5.50 1.76
CA GLY A 107 8.99 5.36 2.74
C GLY A 107 10.28 4.79 2.15
N ARG A 108 10.20 3.88 1.17
CA ARG A 108 11.38 3.37 0.43
C ARG A 108 12.00 4.50 -0.41
N ILE A 109 11.18 5.20 -1.21
CA ILE A 109 11.60 6.32 -2.05
C ILE A 109 12.27 7.43 -1.24
N MET A 110 11.72 7.77 -0.06
CA MET A 110 12.24 8.85 0.77
C MET A 110 13.54 8.50 1.51
N LYS A 111 13.83 7.23 1.75
CA LYS A 111 15.05 6.80 2.46
C LYS A 111 16.30 6.84 1.59
N ASP A 112 16.12 6.77 0.27
CA ASP A 112 17.21 6.79 -0.67
C ASP A 112 17.35 8.19 -1.28
N LYS A 113 18.51 8.82 -1.05
CA LYS A 113 18.80 10.18 -1.53
C LYS A 113 18.89 10.25 -3.06
N GLU A 114 19.38 9.19 -3.71
CA GLU A 114 19.47 9.12 -5.17
C GLU A 114 18.07 9.04 -5.78
N HIS A 115 17.13 8.42 -5.05
CA HIS A 115 15.74 8.32 -5.49
C HIS A 115 14.96 9.64 -5.43
N TRP A 116 15.43 10.67 -4.70
CA TRP A 116 14.73 11.96 -4.65
C TRP A 116 14.75 12.67 -6.01
N GLU A 117 15.83 12.49 -6.79
CA GLU A 117 15.98 13.09 -8.11
C GLU A 117 15.02 12.47 -9.15
N VAL A 118 14.53 11.25 -8.90
CA VAL A 118 13.60 10.53 -9.78
C VAL A 118 12.13 10.63 -9.34
N ILE A 119 11.81 11.31 -8.23
CA ILE A 119 10.42 11.53 -7.82
C ILE A 119 9.72 12.40 -8.87
N GLY A 120 8.83 11.78 -9.65
CA GLY A 120 8.14 12.43 -10.76
C GLY A 120 8.83 12.29 -12.12
N LEU A 121 9.80 11.38 -12.25
CA LEU A 121 10.46 11.08 -13.53
C LEU A 121 9.42 10.64 -14.58
N LYS A 122 9.16 11.53 -15.54
CA LYS A 122 8.34 11.21 -16.72
C LYS A 122 9.21 10.44 -17.71
N ILE A 123 9.10 9.11 -17.74
CA ILE A 123 9.77 8.30 -18.75
C ILE A 123 9.07 8.44 -20.11
N SER A 124 9.85 8.43 -21.20
CA SER A 124 9.33 8.56 -22.57
C SER A 124 8.62 7.29 -23.09
N ALA A 125 8.43 6.27 -22.24
CA ALA A 125 7.72 5.06 -22.61
C ALA A 125 6.21 5.35 -22.73
N ARG A 126 5.73 5.40 -23.97
CA ARG A 126 4.36 5.81 -24.32
C ARG A 126 3.36 4.65 -24.30
N ASN A 127 3.82 3.42 -24.50
CA ASN A 127 2.95 2.26 -24.57
C ASN A 127 2.86 1.62 -23.19
N ARG A 128 1.65 1.58 -22.61
CA ARG A 128 1.37 0.96 -21.31
C ARG A 128 0.18 0.04 -21.44
N LEU A 129 0.42 -1.25 -21.30
CA LEU A 129 -0.58 -2.30 -21.51
C LEU A 129 -0.89 -2.96 -20.17
N LYS A 130 -2.12 -2.78 -19.69
CA LYS A 130 -2.59 -3.37 -18.42
C LYS A 130 -2.81 -4.87 -18.58
N GLY A 131 -2.37 -5.65 -17.61
CA GLY A 131 -2.53 -7.10 -17.62
C GLY A 131 -2.38 -7.76 -16.26
N VAL A 132 -2.42 -9.09 -16.27
CA VAL A 132 -2.25 -9.95 -15.10
C VAL A 132 -1.07 -10.87 -15.35
N VAL A 133 -0.19 -11.00 -14.36
CA VAL A 133 0.94 -11.94 -14.41
C VAL A 133 0.39 -13.35 -14.43
N GLU A 134 0.73 -14.14 -15.45
CA GLU A 134 0.36 -15.55 -15.54
C GLU A 134 1.43 -16.46 -14.94
N ASP A 135 2.70 -16.14 -15.21
CA ASP A 135 3.84 -16.97 -14.86
C ASP A 135 5.09 -16.12 -14.66
N VAL A 136 5.96 -16.55 -13.75
CA VAL A 136 7.26 -15.94 -13.47
C VAL A 136 8.30 -17.05 -13.38
N GLN A 137 9.25 -17.05 -14.31
CA GLN A 137 10.35 -18.01 -14.33
C GLN A 137 11.64 -17.30 -13.98
N THR A 138 12.13 -17.54 -12.77
CA THR A 138 13.33 -16.89 -12.25
C THR A 138 14.57 -17.75 -12.49
N GLY A 139 15.52 -17.21 -13.26
CA GLY A 139 16.87 -17.74 -13.39
C GLY A 139 17.85 -17.10 -12.40
N PRO A 140 19.16 -17.39 -12.52
CA PRO A 140 20.17 -16.87 -11.59
C PRO A 140 20.37 -15.35 -11.68
N VAL A 141 20.16 -14.75 -12.85
CA VAL A 141 20.37 -13.30 -13.11
C VAL A 141 19.14 -12.65 -13.73
N THR A 142 18.43 -13.36 -14.61
CA THR A 142 17.26 -12.85 -15.31
C THR A 142 16.02 -13.66 -14.97
N SER A 143 14.86 -13.03 -15.11
CA SER A 143 13.55 -13.62 -14.95
C SER A 143 12.69 -13.36 -16.18
N LYS A 144 11.92 -14.36 -16.59
CA LYS A 144 10.87 -14.23 -17.61
C LYS A 144 9.53 -14.04 -16.93
N VAL A 145 8.85 -12.95 -17.24
CA VAL A 145 7.51 -12.63 -16.70
C VAL A 145 6.51 -12.68 -17.85
N LYS A 146 5.54 -13.59 -17.77
CA LYS A 146 4.43 -13.66 -18.73
C LYS A 146 3.25 -12.86 -18.20
N VAL A 147 2.75 -11.92 -19.01
CA VAL A 147 1.65 -11.03 -18.68
C VAL A 147 0.54 -11.19 -19.71
N ARG A 148 -0.64 -11.61 -19.26
CA ARG A 148 -1.85 -11.62 -20.09
C ARG A 148 -2.47 -10.23 -20.11
N ILE A 149 -2.57 -9.64 -21.30
CA ILE A 149 -3.19 -8.33 -21.52
C ILE A 149 -4.71 -8.50 -21.78
N THR A 150 -5.51 -7.47 -21.53
CA THR A 150 -7.00 -7.50 -21.62
C THR A 150 -7.56 -7.66 -23.05
N THR A 151 -6.74 -7.99 -24.04
CA THR A 151 -7.07 -8.40 -25.42
C THR A 151 -6.01 -9.43 -25.83
N PRO A 152 -6.28 -10.39 -26.75
CA PRO A 152 -6.05 -11.84 -26.57
C PRO A 152 -4.58 -12.33 -26.50
N THR A 153 -3.61 -11.43 -26.39
CA THR A 153 -2.19 -11.75 -26.46
C THR A 153 -1.52 -11.72 -25.10
N THR A 154 -0.54 -12.62 -24.93
CA THR A 154 0.38 -12.65 -23.80
C THR A 154 1.68 -11.95 -24.19
N ILE A 155 2.14 -11.02 -23.37
CA ILE A 155 3.45 -10.37 -23.51
C ILE A 155 4.42 -11.06 -22.56
N THR A 156 5.62 -11.39 -23.05
CA THR A 156 6.70 -11.92 -22.20
C THR A 156 7.77 -10.85 -22.06
N ALA A 157 8.06 -10.44 -20.82
CA ALA A 157 9.17 -9.56 -20.49
C ALA A 157 10.34 -10.37 -19.93
N VAL A 158 11.56 -9.97 -20.26
CA VAL A 158 12.79 -10.47 -19.62
C VAL A 158 13.38 -9.32 -18.81
N ILE A 159 13.43 -9.47 -17.50
CA ILE A 159 13.96 -8.47 -16.57
C ILE A 159 14.96 -9.12 -15.62
N THR A 160 15.68 -8.33 -14.82
CA THR A 160 16.59 -8.88 -13.82
C THR A 160 15.82 -9.60 -12.70
N LYS A 161 16.47 -10.55 -12.04
CA LYS A 161 15.90 -11.22 -10.87
C LYS A 161 15.61 -10.21 -9.76
N GLU A 162 16.53 -9.28 -9.53
CA GLU A 162 16.41 -8.22 -8.54
C GLU A 162 15.17 -7.37 -8.78
N ALA A 163 14.85 -7.05 -10.04
CA ALA A 163 13.65 -6.29 -10.38
C ALA A 163 12.34 -7.06 -10.07
N VAL A 164 12.30 -8.38 -10.28
CA VAL A 164 11.15 -9.22 -9.89
C VAL A 164 10.97 -9.20 -8.36
N ASP A 165 12.07 -9.33 -7.63
CA ASP A 165 12.07 -9.38 -6.16
C ASP A 165 11.66 -8.03 -5.55
N GLU A 166 12.21 -6.92 -6.04
CA GLU A 166 11.92 -5.56 -5.58
C GLU A 166 10.47 -5.13 -5.86
N LEU A 167 9.95 -5.51 -7.03
CA LEU A 167 8.56 -5.24 -7.44
C LEU A 167 7.58 -6.25 -6.84
N GLU A 168 8.07 -7.26 -6.11
CA GLU A 168 7.29 -8.33 -5.48
C GLU A 168 6.34 -9.04 -6.49
N ILE A 169 6.80 -9.23 -7.74
CA ILE A 169 5.99 -9.76 -8.86
C ILE A 169 5.70 -11.25 -8.66
N LYS A 170 4.41 -11.62 -8.71
CA LYS A 170 3.94 -13.00 -8.55
C LYS A 170 2.79 -13.30 -9.52
N PRO A 171 2.55 -14.58 -9.88
CA PRO A 171 1.35 -14.96 -10.61
C PRO A 171 0.07 -14.44 -9.95
N GLY A 172 -0.83 -13.88 -10.76
CA GLY A 172 -2.09 -13.26 -10.32
C GLY A 172 -2.01 -11.75 -10.03
N GLU A 173 -0.82 -11.16 -9.94
CA GLU A 173 -0.68 -9.71 -9.71
C GLU A 173 -1.08 -8.89 -10.94
N LYS A 174 -1.70 -7.72 -10.69
CA LYS A 174 -2.04 -6.75 -11.74
C LYS A 174 -0.82 -5.88 -12.04
N VAL A 175 -0.45 -5.81 -13.31
CA VAL A 175 0.75 -5.08 -13.77
C VAL A 175 0.48 -4.29 -15.04
N GLU A 176 1.38 -3.36 -15.38
CA GLU A 176 1.42 -2.70 -16.68
C GLU A 176 2.72 -3.07 -17.39
N ALA A 177 2.63 -3.62 -18.60
CA ALA A 177 3.77 -3.76 -19.49
C ALA A 177 4.07 -2.38 -20.10
N VAL A 178 5.24 -1.82 -19.79
CA VAL A 178 5.68 -0.49 -20.24
C VAL A 178 6.70 -0.66 -21.34
N ILE A 179 6.38 -0.21 -22.56
CA ILE A 179 7.22 -0.40 -23.76
C ILE A 179 7.59 0.96 -24.33
N LYS A 180 8.88 1.17 -24.63
CA LYS A 180 9.36 2.39 -25.28
C LYS A 180 8.83 2.44 -26.72
N ALA A 181 8.37 3.61 -27.17
CA ALA A 181 7.78 3.75 -28.51
C ALA A 181 8.72 3.32 -29.64
N THR A 182 10.02 3.53 -29.47
CA THR A 182 11.05 3.17 -30.47
C THR A 182 11.35 1.67 -30.55
N GLU A 183 10.81 0.85 -29.63
CA GLU A 183 11.01 -0.61 -29.62
C GLU A 183 9.80 -1.37 -30.18
N VAL A 184 8.73 -0.65 -30.55
CA VAL A 184 7.56 -1.26 -31.18
C VAL A 184 7.80 -1.37 -32.68
N MET A 185 7.68 -2.59 -33.21
CA MET A 185 7.73 -2.86 -34.65
C MET A 185 6.33 -2.83 -35.25
N ILE A 186 6.21 -2.31 -36.48
CA ILE A 186 4.96 -2.31 -37.25
C ILE A 186 5.11 -3.27 -38.43
N ALA A 187 4.15 -4.19 -38.58
CA ALA A 187 4.02 -5.02 -39.76
C ALA A 187 2.74 -4.63 -40.51
N LYS A 188 2.77 -4.69 -41.84
CA LYS A 188 1.62 -4.45 -42.73
C LYS A 188 1.51 -5.64 -43.68
N GLU A 189 0.28 -6.10 -43.92
CA GLU A 189 -0.05 -7.12 -44.92
C GLU A 189 0.11 -6.61 -46.35
#